data_AF-A0A1W0X3K0-F1
#
_entry.id   AF-A0A1W0X3K0-F1
#
_cell.length_a   1.000
_cell.length_b   1.000
_cell.length_c   1.000
_cell.angle_alpha   90.00
_cell.angle_beta   90.00
_cell.angle_gamma   90.00
#
_symmetry.space_group_name_H-M   'P 1'
#
loop_
_entity.id
_entity.type
_entity.pdbx_description
1 polymer ?
#
loop_
_entity_poly.entity_id
_entity_poly.type
_entity_poly.pdbx_seq_one_letter_code
_entity_poly.pdbx_strand_id
1 'polypeptide(L)'
;MRPDKLEELDTVICTSLSTITYTNMTEEMWRQATFTVIRGGLGIRQTVELSFPTYLASAHSVYHPMQQIFPGVDLDDATVEPTRRWKAVIDVPTPAKPKTQK
;
A
#
# COMPACT_ATOMS: atom_id res chain seq x y z
N MET A 1 11.59 -0.52 5.25
CA MET A 1 10.54 0.51 5.07
C MET A 1 10.28 1.15 6.41
N ARG A 2 10.28 2.49 6.52
CA ARG A 2 10.13 3.21 7.80
C ARG A 2 8.66 3.64 7.98
N PRO A 3 7.85 2.92 8.79
CA PRO A 3 6.42 3.20 8.93
C PRO A 3 6.18 4.61 9.51
N ASP A 4 7.04 5.04 10.44
CA ASP A 4 6.97 6.35 11.11
C ASP A 4 6.92 7.53 10.12
N LYS A 5 7.61 7.39 8.97
CA LYS A 5 7.66 8.44 7.94
C LYS A 5 6.41 8.49 7.07
N LEU A 6 5.69 7.40 6.96
CA LEU A 6 4.43 7.34 6.22
C LEU A 6 3.28 7.88 7.08
N GLU A 7 3.30 7.60 8.37
CA GLU A 7 2.38 8.18 9.35
C GLU A 7 2.55 9.70 9.47
N GLU A 8 3.80 10.19 9.44
CA GLU A 8 4.10 11.63 9.38
C GLU A 8 3.49 12.28 8.13
N LEU A 9 3.60 11.62 6.96
CA LEU A 9 3.00 12.10 5.73
C LEU A 9 1.47 12.12 5.80
N ASP A 10 0.85 11.06 6.32
CA ASP A 10 -0.60 10.99 6.49
C ASP A 10 -1.12 12.08 7.44
N THR A 11 -0.34 12.41 8.48
CA THR A 11 -0.61 13.54 9.38
C THR A 11 -0.56 14.88 8.64
N VAL A 12 0.43 15.08 7.77
CA VAL A 12 0.54 16.28 6.94
C VAL A 12 -0.64 16.41 5.97
N ILE A 13 -1.09 15.30 5.37
CA ILE A 13 -2.27 15.30 4.49
C ILE A 13 -3.52 15.68 5.28
N CYS A 14 -3.73 15.06 6.45
CA CYS A 14 -4.88 15.34 7.32
C CYS A 14 -4.93 16.81 7.76
N THR A 15 -3.80 17.36 8.23
CA THR A 15 -3.68 18.77 8.64
C THR A 15 -3.85 19.74 7.47
N SER A 16 -3.33 19.41 6.29
CA SER A 16 -3.54 20.21 5.07
C SER A 16 -5.01 20.24 4.68
N LEU A 17 -5.70 19.10 4.74
CA LEU A 17 -7.12 19.00 4.44
C LEU A 17 -7.96 19.79 5.45
N SER A 18 -7.64 19.68 6.74
CA SER A 18 -8.26 20.48 7.81
C SER A 18 -8.13 21.97 7.53
N THR A 19 -6.94 22.41 7.11
CA THR A 19 -6.66 23.81 6.77
C THR A 19 -7.47 24.28 5.55
N ILE A 20 -7.48 23.50 4.46
CA ILE A 20 -8.19 23.84 3.22
C ILE A 20 -9.70 23.91 3.45
N THR A 21 -10.25 22.96 4.20
CA THR A 21 -11.69 22.86 4.45
C THR A 21 -12.16 23.78 5.58
N TYR A 22 -11.22 24.38 6.33
CA TYR A 22 -11.51 25.14 7.54
C TYR A 22 -12.36 24.32 8.54
N THR A 23 -12.06 23.03 8.66
CA THR A 23 -12.76 22.12 9.59
C THR A 23 -11.77 21.47 10.53
N ASN A 24 -12.21 21.19 11.76
CA ASN A 24 -11.46 20.34 12.66
C ASN A 24 -11.69 18.88 12.25
N MET A 25 -10.64 18.21 11.79
CA MET A 25 -10.75 16.85 11.24
C MET A 25 -10.83 15.85 12.39
N THR A 26 -12.03 15.31 12.66
CA THR A 26 -12.19 14.19 13.60
C THR A 26 -11.75 12.88 12.96
N GLU A 27 -11.52 11.83 13.75
CA GLU A 27 -11.16 10.52 13.21
C GLU A 27 -12.25 9.95 12.27
N GLU A 28 -13.52 10.20 12.56
CA GLU A 28 -14.62 9.75 11.71
C GLU A 28 -14.61 10.46 10.36
N MET A 29 -14.34 11.77 10.35
CA MET A 29 -14.22 12.57 9.12
C MET A 29 -13.01 12.11 8.30
N TRP A 30 -11.88 11.86 8.96
CA TRP A 30 -10.69 11.30 8.32
C TRP A 30 -10.98 9.92 7.71
N ARG A 31 -11.67 9.05 8.46
CA ARG A 31 -12.10 7.73 7.96
C ARG A 31 -13.09 7.82 6.80
N GLN A 32 -13.98 8.82 6.78
CA GLN A 32 -14.85 9.05 5.62
C GLN A 32 -14.08 9.61 4.42
N ALA A 33 -13.07 10.44 4.65
CA ALA A 33 -12.22 10.98 3.59
C ALA A 33 -11.47 9.87 2.84
N THR A 34 -11.18 8.74 3.50
CA THR A 34 -10.52 7.59 2.84
C THR A 34 -11.43 6.76 1.97
N PHE A 35 -12.75 6.86 2.12
CA PHE A 35 -13.67 6.15 1.25
C PHE A 35 -13.60 6.68 -0.18
N THR A 36 -13.91 5.79 -1.14
CA THR A 36 -13.93 6.16 -2.54
C THR A 36 -14.98 7.22 -2.83
N VAL A 37 -14.72 8.05 -3.86
CA VAL A 37 -15.65 9.09 -4.33
C VAL A 37 -17.03 8.51 -4.67
N ILE A 38 -17.07 7.29 -5.23
CA ILE A 38 -18.31 6.56 -5.54
C ILE A 38 -19.16 6.30 -4.29
N ARG A 39 -18.54 6.17 -3.12
CA ARG A 39 -19.19 5.98 -1.82
C ARG A 39 -19.36 7.28 -1.02
N GLY A 40 -19.16 8.43 -1.66
CA GLY A 40 -19.29 9.75 -1.03
C GLY A 40 -18.10 10.17 -0.16
N GLY A 41 -16.96 9.48 -0.25
CA GLY A 41 -15.71 9.91 0.37
C GLY A 41 -14.85 10.80 -0.54
N LEU A 42 -13.66 11.16 -0.08
CA LEU A 42 -12.71 11.98 -0.84
C LEU A 42 -11.68 11.15 -1.63
N GLY A 43 -11.67 9.83 -1.41
CA GLY A 43 -10.71 8.92 -2.04
C GLY A 43 -9.28 9.09 -1.56
N ILE A 44 -9.07 9.73 -0.41
CA ILE A 44 -7.73 9.96 0.15
C ILE A 44 -7.20 8.64 0.65
N ARG A 45 -6.15 8.12 0.02
CA ARG A 45 -5.57 6.85 0.45
C ARG A 45 -4.52 7.11 1.51
N GLN A 46 -4.58 6.37 2.61
CA GLN A 46 -3.52 6.40 3.60
C GLN A 46 -2.24 5.84 2.97
N THR A 47 -1.15 6.58 3.12
CA THR A 47 0.13 6.23 2.53
C THR A 47 0.62 4.91 3.12
N VAL A 48 0.40 4.70 4.43
CA VAL A 48 0.70 3.42 5.10
C VAL A 48 -0.03 2.26 4.42
N GLU A 49 -1.31 2.39 4.08
CA GLU A 49 -2.09 1.33 3.43
C GLU A 49 -1.67 1.07 1.99
N LEU A 50 -1.26 2.10 1.25
CA LEU A 50 -0.81 1.98 -0.14
C LEU A 50 0.60 1.40 -0.27
N SER A 51 1.43 1.69 0.71
CA SER A 51 2.86 1.48 0.58
C SER A 51 3.25 -0.01 0.52
N PHE A 52 2.53 -0.88 1.22
CA PHE A 52 2.72 -2.34 1.14
C PHE A 52 2.32 -2.94 -0.22
N PRO A 53 1.10 -2.72 -0.76
CA PRO A 53 0.74 -3.25 -2.08
C PRO A 53 1.61 -2.65 -3.18
N THR A 54 2.02 -1.38 -3.10
CA THR A 54 2.96 -0.79 -4.06
C THR A 54 4.35 -1.43 -3.99
N TYR A 55 4.86 -1.69 -2.78
CA TYR A 55 6.13 -2.40 -2.60
C TYR A 55 6.07 -3.82 -3.18
N LEU A 56 5.00 -4.56 -2.89
CA LEU A 56 4.79 -5.91 -3.43
C LEU A 56 4.69 -5.90 -4.96
N ALA A 57 3.93 -4.97 -5.53
CA ALA A 57 3.81 -4.83 -6.98
C ALA A 57 5.17 -4.53 -7.63
N SER A 58 5.98 -3.68 -7.00
CA SER A 58 7.33 -3.37 -7.45
C SER A 58 8.28 -4.55 -7.34
N ALA A 59 8.23 -5.32 -6.24
CA ALA A 59 9.07 -6.51 -6.07
C ALA A 59 8.69 -7.59 -7.09
N HIS A 60 7.39 -7.73 -7.35
CA HIS A 60 6.87 -8.69 -8.30
C HIS A 60 7.16 -8.33 -9.76
N SER A 61 7.18 -7.03 -10.11
CA SER A 61 7.51 -6.59 -11.47
C SER A 61 8.97 -6.87 -11.86
N VAL A 62 9.89 -6.83 -10.89
CA VAL A 62 11.32 -7.12 -11.12
C VAL A 62 11.67 -8.60 -10.99
N TYR A 63 10.77 -9.43 -10.46
CA TYR A 63 11.01 -10.85 -10.20
C TYR A 63 11.43 -11.61 -11.47
N HIS A 64 10.63 -11.52 -12.54
CA HIS A 64 10.90 -12.24 -13.78
C HIS A 64 12.19 -11.76 -14.47
N PRO A 65 12.43 -10.44 -14.66
CA PRO A 65 13.72 -9.95 -15.17
C PRO A 65 14.92 -10.41 -14.34
N MET A 66 14.82 -10.38 -13.01
CA MET A 66 15.89 -10.84 -12.12
C MET A 66 16.18 -12.33 -12.28
N GLN A 67 15.17 -13.18 -12.42
CA GLN A 67 15.37 -14.61 -12.68
C GLN A 67 16.10 -14.90 -13.99
N GLN A 68 15.93 -14.05 -15.02
CA GLN A 68 16.64 -14.20 -16.29
C GLN A 68 18.12 -13.81 -16.19
N ILE A 69 18.45 -12.86 -15.31
CA ILE A 69 19.83 -12.39 -15.10
C ILE A 69 20.57 -13.29 -14.10
N PHE A 70 19.89 -13.68 -13.03
CA PHE A 70 20.43 -14.52 -11.96
C PHE A 70 19.45 -15.66 -11.60
N PRO A 71 19.60 -16.83 -12.25
CA PRO A 71 18.76 -17.99 -11.98
C PRO A 71 18.92 -18.43 -10.53
N GLY A 72 17.82 -18.48 -9.77
CA GLY A 72 17.82 -18.86 -8.35
C GLY A 72 17.76 -17.69 -7.37
N VAL A 73 17.55 -16.46 -7.84
CA VAL A 73 17.22 -15.33 -6.95
C VAL A 73 15.94 -15.63 -6.15
N ASP A 74 16.08 -15.64 -4.82
CA ASP A 74 14.95 -15.74 -3.90
C ASP A 74 14.58 -14.34 -3.40
N LEU A 75 13.49 -13.80 -3.95
CA LEU A 75 12.89 -12.53 -3.52
C LEU A 75 11.71 -12.78 -2.55
N ASP A 76 11.40 -14.04 -2.22
CA ASP A 76 10.27 -14.35 -1.35
C ASP A 76 10.53 -13.87 0.07
N ASP A 77 11.76 -14.02 0.60
CA ASP A 77 12.15 -13.55 1.94
C ASP A 77 11.85 -12.04 2.15
N ALA A 78 12.16 -11.21 1.16
CA ALA A 78 11.92 -9.77 1.19
C ALA A 78 10.41 -9.40 1.13
N THR A 79 9.56 -10.32 0.70
CA THR A 79 8.12 -10.07 0.50
C THR A 79 7.22 -10.76 1.52
N VAL A 80 7.77 -11.60 2.41
CA VAL A 80 7.00 -12.34 3.44
C VAL A 80 6.15 -11.41 4.30
N GLU A 81 6.77 -10.42 4.93
CA GLU A 81 6.06 -9.55 5.87
C GLU A 81 5.07 -8.58 5.20
N PRO A 82 5.42 -7.93 4.08
CA PRO A 82 4.44 -7.16 3.29
C PRO A 82 3.27 -8.02 2.81
N THR A 83 3.51 -9.27 2.42
CA THR A 83 2.46 -10.21 2.00
C THR A 83 1.54 -10.59 3.17
N ARG A 84 2.11 -10.82 4.35
CA ARG A 84 1.34 -11.11 5.58
C ARG A 84 0.42 -9.95 5.94
N ARG A 85 0.94 -8.72 5.93
CA ARG A 85 0.15 -7.50 6.20
C ARG A 85 -0.92 -7.25 5.15
N TRP A 86 -0.59 -7.42 3.88
CA TRP A 86 -1.56 -7.26 2.80
C TRP A 86 -2.71 -8.28 2.90
N LYS A 87 -2.42 -9.55 3.24
CA LYS A 87 -3.45 -10.56 3.51
C LYS A 87 -4.36 -10.19 4.69
N ALA A 88 -3.80 -9.62 5.76
CA ALA A 88 -4.57 -9.19 6.92
C ALA A 88 -5.54 -8.02 6.59
N VAL A 89 -5.23 -7.20 5.59
CA VAL A 89 -6.04 -6.02 5.21
C VAL A 89 -7.11 -6.36 4.18
N ILE A 90 -6.82 -7.22 3.21
CA ILE A 90 -7.69 -7.38 2.03
C ILE A 90 -8.55 -8.66 2.10
N ASP A 91 -8.21 -9.64 2.94
CA ASP A 91 -8.87 -10.99 2.99
C ASP A 91 -8.97 -11.69 1.62
N VAL A 92 -8.15 -11.25 0.65
CA VAL A 92 -8.07 -11.81 -0.69
C VAL A 92 -6.71 -12.47 -0.86
N PRO A 93 -6.63 -13.67 -1.48
CA PRO A 93 -5.35 -14.31 -1.76
C PRO A 93 -4.48 -13.46 -2.67
N THR A 94 -3.16 -13.49 -2.43
CA THR A 94 -2.17 -12.80 -3.28
C THR A 94 -2.31 -13.26 -4.72
N PRO A 95 -2.19 -12.36 -5.72
CA PRO A 95 -2.14 -12.76 -7.11
C PRO A 95 -1.12 -13.90 -7.27
N ALA A 96 -1.54 -15.00 -7.91
CA ALA A 96 -0.68 -16.16 -8.10
C ALA A 96 0.60 -15.73 -8.82
N LYS A 97 1.76 -16.25 -8.37
CA LYS A 97 3.04 -16.03 -9.04
C LYS A 97 2.87 -16.30 -10.55
N PRO A 98 3.49 -15.50 -11.44
CA PRO A 98 3.43 -15.76 -12.87
C PRO A 98 4.06 -17.14 -13.06
N LYS A 99 3.30 -18.04 -13.68
CA LYS A 99 3.81 -19.37 -14.00
C LYS A 99 5.05 -19.18 -14.85
N THR A 100 6.19 -19.67 -14.39
CA THR A 100 7.43 -19.76 -15.17
C THR A 100 7.08 -20.58 -16.41
N GLN A 101 6.96 -19.91 -17.55
CA GLN A 101 6.72 -20.60 -18.82
C GLN A 101 8.05 -21.27 -19.18
N LYS A 102 8.07 -22.60 -19.13
CA LYS A 102 9.20 -23.43 -19.57
C LYS A 102 9.52 -23.18 -21.04
#